data_AF-A0A1C6R4W7-F1
#
_entry.id   AF-A0A1C6R4W7-F1
#
_cell.length_a   1.000
_cell.length_b   1.000
_cell.length_c   1.000
_cell.angle_alpha   90.00
_cell.angle_beta   90.00
_cell.angle_gamma   90.00
#
_symmetry.space_group_name_H-M   'P 1'
#
loop_
_entity.id
_entity.type
_entity.pdbx_description
1 polymer ?
#
loop_
_entity_poly.entity_id
_entity_poly.type
_entity_poly.pdbx_seq_one_letter_code
_entity_poly.pdbx_strand_id
1 'polypeptide(L)' 'MLWSDPENKPPEELRDMQGMLRRAGIVLALAMILAMVTLGLR' A
#
# COMPACT_ATOMS: atom_id res chain seq x y z
N MET A 1 1.53 27.46 -22.46
CA MET A 1 0.19 26.95 -22.11
C MET A 1 -0.09 25.56 -22.75
N LEU A 2 0.93 24.70 -22.89
CA LEU A 2 0.80 23.29 -23.34
C LEU A 2 1.40 22.29 -22.33
N TRP A 3 1.86 22.80 -21.18
CA TRP A 3 2.55 22.05 -20.12
C TRP A 3 1.75 22.03 -18.82
N SER A 4 0.69 22.83 -18.71
CA SER A 4 -0.11 22.82 -17.49
C SER A 4 -1.00 21.59 -17.53
N ASP A 5 -0.42 20.44 -17.17
CA ASP A 5 -1.15 19.22 -16.90
C ASP A 5 -2.30 19.61 -15.95
N PRO A 6 -3.55 19.54 -16.43
CA PRO A 6 -4.69 20.06 -15.68
C PRO A 6 -4.79 19.22 -14.44
N GLU A 7 -4.44 19.77 -13.28
CA GLU A 7 -4.44 19.17 -11.94
C GLU A 7 -4.98 17.73 -11.91
N ASN A 8 -4.24 16.77 -12.47
CA ASN A 8 -4.73 15.41 -12.72
C ASN A 8 -4.42 14.59 -11.47
N LYS A 9 -4.87 15.10 -10.34
CA LYS A 9 -4.79 14.38 -9.09
C LYS A 9 -5.76 13.21 -9.21
N PRO A 10 -5.30 11.97 -8.96
CA PRO A 10 -6.20 10.84 -8.97
C PRO A 10 -7.38 11.10 -8.02
N PRO A 11 -8.60 10.66 -8.37
CA PRO A 11 -9.79 10.79 -7.56
C PRO A 11 -9.52 10.43 -6.09
N GLU A 12 -10.15 11.16 -5.17
CA GLU A 12 -9.98 10.98 -3.72
C GLU A 12 -10.20 9.52 -3.29
N GLU A 13 -11.24 8.87 -3.82
CA GLU A 13 -11.52 7.45 -3.59
C GLU A 13 -10.34 6.53 -3.95
N LEU A 14 -9.67 6.79 -5.08
CA LEU A 14 -8.50 5.99 -5.48
C LEU A 14 -7.31 6.23 -4.57
N ARG A 15 -7.14 7.46 -4.06
CA ARG A 15 -6.07 7.80 -3.12
C ARG A 15 -6.28 7.14 -1.77
N ASP A 16 -7.53 7.08 -1.31
CA ASP A 16 -7.90 6.43 -0.06
C ASP A 16 -7.77 4.92 -0.16
N MET A 17 -8.22 4.33 -1.26
CA MET A 17 -7.99 2.91 -1.55
C MET A 17 -6.49 2.61 -1.60
N GLN A 18 -5.68 3.47 -2.23
CA GLN A 18 -4.23 3.28 -2.30
C GLN A 18 -3.58 3.37 -0.91
N GLY A 19 -4.05 4.27 -0.04
CA GLY A 19 -3.63 4.36 1.35
C GLY A 19 -3.99 3.11 2.16
N MET A 20 -5.23 2.61 2.00
CA MET A 20 -5.70 1.39 2.66
C MET A 20 -4.92 0.16 2.18
N LEU A 21 -4.70 0.02 0.88
CA LEU A 21 -3.92 -1.07 0.28
C LEU A 21 -2.47 -1.06 0.74
N ARG A 22 -1.85 0.12 0.87
CA ARG A 22 -0.48 0.24 1.39
C ARG A 22 -0.40 -0.23 2.85
N ARG A 23 -1.36 0.12 3.69
CA ARG A 23 -1.43 -0.35 5.08
C ARG A 23 -1.66 -1.86 5.15
N ALA A 24 -2.61 -2.38 4.37
CA ALA A 24 -2.90 -3.81 4.29
C ALA A 24 -1.68 -4.62 3.83
N GLY A 25 -0.94 -4.13 2.83
CA GLY A 25 0.30 -4.75 2.35
C GLY A 25 1.38 -4.83 3.43
N ILE A 26 1.55 -3.76 4.23
CA ILE A 26 2.49 -3.76 5.36
C ILE A 26 2.10 -4.80 6.41
N VAL A 27 0.81 -4.87 6.76
CA VAL A 27 0.30 -5.86 7.73
C VAL A 27 0.54 -7.27 7.23
N LEU A 28 0.26 -7.55 5.94
CA LEU A 28 0.51 -8.84 5.32
C LEU A 28 2.00 -9.20 5.35
N ALA A 29 2.88 -8.26 5.01
CA ALA A 29 4.32 -8.48 5.03
C ALA A 29 4.83 -8.80 6.44
N LEU A 30 4.36 -8.09 7.46
CA LEU A 30 4.69 -8.37 8.86
C LEU A 30 4.18 -9.75 9.29
N ALA A 31 2.95 -10.12 8.91
CA ALA A 31 2.39 -11.44 9.20
C ALA A 31 3.22 -12.57 8.56
N MET A 32 3.67 -12.39 7.32
CA MET A 32 4.54 -13.35 6.63
C MET A 32 5.90 -13.50 7.32
N ILE A 33 6.52 -12.39 7.74
CA ILE A 33 7.79 -12.43 8.48
C ILE A 33 7.61 -13.19 9.80
N LEU A 34 6.55 -12.87 10.55
CA LEU A 34 6.23 -13.56 11.79
C LEU A 34 5.99 -15.06 11.56
N ALA A 35 5.26 -15.42 10.51
CA ALA A 35 5.04 -16.81 10.14
C ALA A 35 6.37 -17.52 9.86
N MET A 36 7.27 -16.93 9.06
CA MET A 36 8.60 -17.48 8.79
C MET A 36 9.43 -17.66 10.07
N VAL A 37 9.42 -16.67 10.96
CA VAL A 37 10.13 -16.74 12.24
C VAL A 37 9.55 -17.86 13.12
N THR A 38 8.23 -17.95 13.26
CA THR A 38 7.58 -18.98 14.08
C THR A 38 7.77 -20.39 13.53
N LEU A 39 7.80 -20.55 12.20
CA LEU A 39 8.08 -21.83 11.55
C LEU A 39 9.54 -22.23 11.68
N GLY A 40 10.48 -21.28 11.60
CA GLY A 40 11.91 -21.56 11.73
C GLY A 40 12.40 -21.76 13.17
N LEU A 41 11.62 -21.33 14.16
CA LEU A 41 11.90 -21.51 15.59
C LEU A 41 11.30 -22.81 16.17
N ARG A 42 10.51 -23.57 15.39
CA ARG A 42 9.83 -24.80 15.82
C ARG A 42 10.58 -26.04 15.32
#